data_AF-A0A1H0DCH5-F1
#
_entry.id   AF-A0A1H0DCH5-F1
#
_cell.length_a   1.000
_cell.length_b   1.000
_cell.length_c   1.000
_cell.angle_alpha   90.00
_cell.angle_beta   90.00
_cell.angle_gamma   90.00
#
_symmetry.space_group_name_H-M   'P 1'
#
loop_
_entity.id
_entity.type
_entity.pdbx_description
1 polymer ?
#
loop_
_entity_poly.entity_id
_entity_poly.type
_entity_poly.pdbx_seq_one_letter_code
_entity_poly.pdbx_strand_id
1 'polypeptide(L)'
;LNMSVASARYLVDDDLALVRQFPVVWHALADGRIDEARAKVVVKALRYQAATWGGPVDDAVIDAIAAQAVGWAAAGCPPTTLRERIDAALIAADPEAADRRKALRKREAGVRVQGTGDGLADLRATNLEAADASW
;
A
#
# COMPACT_ATOMS: atom_id res chain seq x y z
N LEU A 1 -5.77 20.63 -20.37
CA LEU A 1 -5.97 19.35 -19.67
C LEU A 1 -7.42 19.28 -19.20
N ASN A 2 -8.23 18.39 -19.76
CA ASN A 2 -9.60 18.15 -19.28
C ASN A 2 -9.53 16.93 -18.34
N MET A 3 -9.44 17.15 -17.03
CA MET A 3 -9.21 16.10 -16.03
C MET A 3 -10.20 16.25 -14.88
N SER A 4 -10.67 15.13 -14.34
CA SER A 4 -11.52 15.14 -13.14
C SER A 4 -10.75 15.59 -11.90
N VAL A 5 -11.43 16.20 -10.94
CA VAL A 5 -10.84 16.62 -9.65
C VAL A 5 -10.21 15.43 -8.90
N ALA A 6 -10.86 14.26 -8.97
CA ALA A 6 -10.35 13.05 -8.34
C ALA A 6 -9.01 12.62 -8.94
N SER A 7 -8.90 12.61 -10.26
CA SER A 7 -7.64 12.28 -10.96
C SER A 7 -6.52 13.28 -10.64
N ALA A 8 -6.85 14.57 -10.56
CA ALA A 8 -5.88 15.60 -10.20
C ALA A 8 -5.34 15.40 -8.78
N ARG A 9 -6.21 15.05 -7.82
CA ARG A 9 -5.79 14.73 -6.45
C ARG A 9 -4.82 13.56 -6.39
N TYR A 10 -5.14 12.45 -7.07
CA TYR A 10 -4.25 11.29 -7.07
C TYR A 10 -2.86 11.59 -7.64
N LEU A 11 -2.78 12.40 -8.69
CA LEU A 11 -1.49 12.82 -9.25
C LEU A 11 -0.69 13.66 -8.26
N VAL A 12 -1.34 14.64 -7.63
CA VAL A 12 -0.68 15.49 -6.62
C VAL A 12 -0.21 14.68 -5.44
N ASP A 13 -0.99 13.70 -4.96
CA ASP A 13 -0.61 12.85 -3.84
C ASP A 13 0.60 11.96 -4.19
N ASP A 14 0.63 11.38 -5.40
CA ASP A 14 1.75 10.57 -5.88
C ASP A 14 3.03 11.43 -6.04
N ASP A 15 2.92 12.61 -6.63
CA ASP A 15 4.06 13.52 -6.84
C ASP A 15 4.57 14.08 -5.51
N LEU A 16 3.68 14.40 -4.57
CA LEU A 16 4.07 14.84 -3.23
C LEU A 16 4.80 13.72 -2.47
N ALA A 17 4.30 12.49 -2.56
CA ALA A 17 4.97 11.33 -1.95
C ALA A 17 6.35 11.09 -2.57
N LEU A 18 6.49 11.21 -3.90
CA LEU A 18 7.78 11.09 -4.58
C LEU A 18 8.82 12.09 -4.02
N VAL A 19 8.44 13.36 -3.84
CA VAL A 19 9.36 14.41 -3.40
C VAL A 19 9.61 14.38 -1.89
N ARG A 20 8.59 14.06 -1.08
CA ARG A 20 8.66 14.16 0.39
C ARG A 20 9.00 12.86 1.10
N GLN A 21 8.51 11.73 0.59
CA GLN A 21 8.70 10.41 1.21
C GLN A 21 9.85 9.64 0.58
N PHE A 22 10.13 9.85 -0.72
CA PHE A 22 11.11 9.04 -1.44
C PHE A 22 12.19 9.85 -2.17
N PRO A 23 13.02 10.65 -1.46
CA PRO A 23 14.10 11.42 -2.09
C PRO A 23 15.03 10.57 -2.96
N VAL A 24 15.32 9.33 -2.56
CA VAL A 24 16.18 8.41 -3.33
C VAL A 24 15.59 8.05 -4.69
N VAL A 25 14.26 7.90 -4.77
CA VAL A 25 13.54 7.61 -6.02
C VAL A 25 13.49 8.86 -6.89
N TRP A 26 13.23 10.03 -6.29
CA TRP A 26 13.27 11.31 -6.98
C TRP A 26 14.64 11.57 -7.62
N HIS A 27 15.73 11.41 -6.88
CA HIS A 27 17.08 11.59 -7.41
C HIS A 27 17.38 10.59 -8.53
N ALA A 28 16.99 9.32 -8.39
CA ALA A 28 17.17 8.34 -9.45
C ALA A 28 16.41 8.68 -10.74
N LEU A 29 15.19 9.22 -10.61
CA LEU A 29 14.39 9.69 -11.74
C LEU A 29 15.03 10.93 -12.38
N ALA A 30 15.44 11.91 -11.57
CA ALA A 30 16.08 13.15 -12.04
C ALA A 30 17.41 12.88 -12.77
N ASP A 31 18.16 11.89 -12.31
CA ASP A 31 19.42 11.45 -12.93
C ASP A 31 19.20 10.56 -14.17
N GLY A 32 17.95 10.22 -14.51
CA GLY A 32 17.62 9.31 -15.62
C GLY A 32 18.01 7.85 -15.39
N ARG A 33 18.33 7.47 -14.14
CA ARG A 33 18.68 6.08 -13.76
C ARG A 33 17.48 5.15 -13.80
N ILE A 34 16.27 5.70 -13.62
CA ILE A 34 14.99 4.98 -13.74
C ILE A 34 14.03 5.82 -14.57
N ASP A 35 13.04 5.18 -15.19
CA ASP A 35 11.96 5.87 -15.90
C ASP A 35 10.77 6.19 -14.97
N GLU A 36 9.87 7.05 -15.46
CA GLU A 36 8.68 7.49 -14.74
C GLU A 36 7.74 6.32 -14.39
N ALA A 37 7.64 5.31 -15.26
CA ALA A 37 6.76 4.17 -15.03
C ALA A 37 7.23 3.35 -13.82
N ARG A 38 8.54 3.10 -13.70
CA ARG A 38 9.14 2.41 -12.55
C ARG A 38 9.09 3.27 -11.30
N ALA A 39 9.37 4.57 -11.38
CA ALA A 39 9.25 5.48 -10.24
C ALA A 39 7.83 5.45 -9.65
N LYS A 40 6.80 5.51 -10.49
CA LYS A 40 5.39 5.40 -10.07
C LYS A 40 5.08 4.07 -9.39
N VAL A 41 5.64 2.95 -9.85
CA VAL A 41 5.44 1.65 -9.18
C VAL A 41 5.97 1.69 -7.75
N VAL A 42 7.17 2.23 -7.55
CA VAL A 42 7.78 2.34 -6.21
C VAL A 42 6.93 3.21 -5.29
N VAL A 43 6.56 4.41 -5.75
CA VAL A 43 5.74 5.35 -4.97
C VAL A 43 4.39 4.73 -4.61
N LYS A 44 3.69 4.12 -5.58
CA LYS A 44 2.39 3.48 -5.33
C LYS A 44 2.48 2.27 -4.41
N ALA A 45 3.64 1.64 -4.28
CA ALA A 45 3.85 0.51 -3.37
C ALA A 45 4.14 0.98 -1.94
N LEU A 46 5.00 1.99 -1.80
CA LEU A 46 5.57 2.36 -0.52
C LEU A 46 4.89 3.56 0.15
N ARG A 47 4.15 4.40 -0.59
CA ARG A 47 3.51 5.59 -0.01
C ARG A 47 2.65 5.21 1.20
N TYR A 48 2.76 5.98 2.27
CA TYR A 48 2.06 5.77 3.55
C TYR A 48 2.38 4.45 4.26
N GLN A 49 3.45 3.73 3.89
CA GLN A 49 3.91 2.56 4.66
C GLN A 49 4.83 2.95 5.83
N ALA A 50 5.53 4.07 5.70
CA ALA A 50 6.44 4.60 6.72
C ALA A 50 5.67 5.14 7.94
N ALA A 51 6.20 4.91 9.14
CA ALA A 51 5.62 5.28 10.42
C ALA A 51 5.38 6.80 10.56
N THR A 52 6.31 7.62 10.09
CA THR A 52 6.15 9.10 10.05
C THR A 52 4.93 9.56 9.26
N TRP A 53 4.43 8.70 8.35
CA TRP A 53 3.26 8.96 7.52
C TRP A 53 2.01 8.16 7.96
N GLY A 54 2.03 7.61 9.18
CA GLY A 54 0.93 6.83 9.75
C GLY A 54 0.89 5.37 9.31
N GLY A 55 1.95 4.90 8.64
CA GLY A 55 2.10 3.51 8.22
C GLY A 55 2.62 2.60 9.34
N PRO A 56 2.62 1.27 9.11
CA PRO A 56 3.00 0.30 10.14
C PRO A 56 4.50 -0.04 10.15
N VAL A 57 5.29 0.43 9.18
CA VAL A 57 6.68 0.03 8.98
C VAL A 57 7.62 1.16 9.38
N ASP A 58 8.75 0.82 10.00
CA ASP A 58 9.80 1.79 10.35
C ASP A 58 10.32 2.52 9.10
N ASP A 59 10.54 3.83 9.22
CA ASP A 59 11.00 4.68 8.14
C ASP A 59 12.31 4.19 7.50
N ALA A 60 13.28 3.72 8.31
CA ALA A 60 14.56 3.23 7.82
C ALA A 60 14.42 1.95 6.98
N VAL A 61 13.42 1.12 7.29
CA VAL A 61 13.09 -0.08 6.51
C VAL A 61 12.49 0.32 5.16
N ILE A 62 11.58 1.30 5.15
CA ILE A 62 10.98 1.81 3.92
C ILE A 62 12.04 2.46 3.03
N ASP A 63 12.95 3.24 3.59
CA ASP A 63 14.07 3.84 2.85
C ASP A 63 15.00 2.79 2.25
N ALA A 64 15.30 1.73 3.00
CA ALA A 64 16.10 0.60 2.51
C ALA A 64 15.41 -0.12 1.35
N ILE A 65 14.09 -0.37 1.44
CA ILE A 65 13.31 -0.99 0.37
C ILE A 65 13.25 -0.07 -0.85
N ALA A 66 13.07 1.24 -0.67
CA ALA A 66 13.06 2.21 -1.75
C ALA A 66 14.40 2.23 -2.50
N ALA A 67 15.53 2.20 -1.78
CA ALA A 67 16.86 2.12 -2.38
C ALA A 67 17.08 0.81 -3.16
N GLN A 68 16.64 -0.33 -2.61
CA GLN A 68 16.69 -1.63 -3.33
C GLN A 68 15.83 -1.61 -4.60
N ALA A 69 14.63 -1.03 -4.52
CA ALA A 69 13.72 -0.91 -5.65
C ALA A 69 14.32 -0.07 -6.78
N VAL A 70 15.01 1.03 -6.45
CA VAL A 70 15.78 1.82 -7.42
C VAL A 70 16.86 0.96 -8.08
N GLY A 71 17.59 0.14 -7.30
CA GLY A 71 18.59 -0.78 -7.83
C GLY A 71 18.02 -1.79 -8.82
N TRP A 72 16.89 -2.44 -8.50
CA TRP A 72 16.22 -3.37 -9.41
C TRP A 72 15.69 -2.67 -10.66
N ALA A 73 15.12 -1.47 -10.50
CA ALA A 73 14.61 -0.68 -11.61
C ALA A 73 15.72 -0.26 -12.58
N ALA A 74 16.87 0.19 -12.06
CA ALA A 74 18.05 0.53 -12.85
C ALA A 74 18.65 -0.68 -13.57
N ALA A 75 18.50 -1.88 -13.01
CA ALA A 75 18.87 -3.14 -13.65
C ALA A 75 17.88 -3.61 -14.75
N GLY A 76 16.87 -2.80 -15.07
CA GLY A 76 15.90 -3.10 -16.13
C GLY A 76 14.72 -3.96 -15.69
N CYS A 77 14.48 -4.13 -14.38
CA CYS A 77 13.36 -4.92 -13.88
C CYS A 77 12.01 -4.42 -14.43
N PRO A 78 11.16 -5.29 -15.01
CA PRO A 78 9.85 -4.90 -15.49
C PRO A 78 8.94 -4.35 -14.37
N PRO A 79 8.01 -3.42 -14.65
CA PRO A 79 7.14 -2.81 -13.63
C PRO A 79 6.33 -3.80 -12.78
N THR A 80 5.82 -4.89 -13.36
CA THR A 80 5.06 -5.93 -12.65
C THR A 80 5.94 -6.69 -11.67
N THR A 81 7.09 -7.18 -12.14
CA THR A 81 8.09 -7.87 -11.31
C THR A 81 8.68 -6.95 -10.24
N LEU A 82 8.85 -5.66 -10.55
CA LEU A 82 9.31 -4.67 -9.58
C LEU A 82 8.31 -4.56 -8.42
N ARG A 83 7.01 -4.52 -8.72
CA ARG A 83 5.96 -4.50 -7.70
C ARG A 83 6.01 -5.73 -6.82
N GLU A 84 6.07 -6.92 -7.41
CA GLU A 84 6.16 -8.19 -6.69
C GLU A 84 7.38 -8.25 -5.76
N ARG A 85 8.53 -7.76 -6.22
CA ARG A 85 9.75 -7.70 -5.39
C ARG A 85 9.62 -6.74 -4.22
N ILE A 86 9.01 -5.58 -4.42
CA ILE A 86 8.75 -4.62 -3.33
C ILE A 86 7.80 -5.22 -2.31
N ASP A 87 6.70 -5.84 -2.77
CA ASP A 87 5.73 -6.49 -1.89
C ASP A 87 6.39 -7.63 -1.09
N ALA A 88 7.25 -8.44 -1.73
CA ALA A 88 8.03 -9.47 -1.04
C ALA A 88 9.01 -8.89 -0.02
N ALA A 89 9.67 -7.77 -0.32
CA ALA A 89 10.58 -7.10 0.60
C ALA A 89 9.84 -6.51 1.81
N LEU A 90 8.65 -5.93 1.61
CA LEU A 90 7.78 -5.46 2.69
C LEU A 90 7.35 -6.61 3.61
N ILE A 91 6.96 -7.76 3.03
CA ILE A 91 6.58 -8.95 3.81
C ILE A 91 7.78 -9.49 4.59
N ALA A 92 8.96 -9.55 3.98
CA ALA A 92 10.17 -10.04 4.64
C ALA A 92 10.61 -9.13 5.78
N ALA A 93 10.43 -7.81 5.63
CA ALA A 93 10.80 -6.84 6.65
C ALA A 93 9.83 -6.79 7.83
N ASP A 94 8.56 -7.18 7.61
CA ASP A 94 7.55 -7.23 8.67
C ASP A 94 6.63 -8.46 8.51
N PRO A 95 7.12 -9.66 8.84
CA PRO A 95 6.32 -10.89 8.75
C PRO A 95 5.08 -10.82 9.66
N GLU A 96 5.21 -10.15 10.80
CA GLU A 96 4.15 -9.98 11.79
C GLU A 96 3.13 -8.87 11.42
N ALA A 97 3.38 -8.09 10.37
CA ALA A 97 2.45 -7.06 9.89
C ALA A 97 1.08 -7.65 9.58
N ALA A 98 1.06 -8.85 8.99
CA ALA A 98 -0.17 -9.55 8.63
C ALA A 98 -0.98 -9.89 9.87
N ASP A 99 -0.32 -10.34 10.93
CA ASP A 99 -0.95 -10.68 12.20
C ASP A 99 -1.45 -9.44 12.94
N ARG A 100 -0.69 -8.33 12.92
CA ARG A 100 -1.17 -7.04 13.46
C ARG A 100 -2.39 -6.51 12.70
N ARG A 101 -2.40 -6.58 11.36
CA ARG A 101 -3.56 -6.22 10.53
C ARG A 101 -4.76 -7.13 10.78
N LYS A 102 -4.53 -8.43 10.98
CA LYS A 102 -5.58 -9.40 11.33
C LYS A 102 -6.16 -9.07 12.71
N ALA A 103 -5.31 -8.80 13.70
CA ALA A 103 -5.73 -8.43 15.05
C ALA A 103 -6.54 -7.13 15.08
N LEU A 104 -6.12 -6.10 14.33
CA LEU A 104 -6.87 -4.84 14.23
C LEU A 104 -8.24 -5.06 13.59
N ARG A 105 -8.32 -5.78 12.47
CA ARG A 105 -9.61 -6.09 11.82
C ARG A 105 -10.51 -6.95 12.70
N LYS A 106 -9.94 -7.86 13.49
CA LYS A 106 -10.68 -8.65 14.49
C LYS A 106 -11.24 -7.77 15.60
N ARG A 107 -10.55 -6.69 16.01
CA ARG A 107 -11.10 -5.70 16.96
C ARG A 107 -12.29 -4.94 16.38
N GLU A 108 -12.32 -4.75 15.06
CA GLU A 108 -13.44 -4.17 14.32
C GLU A 108 -14.50 -5.22 13.91
N ALA A 109 -14.41 -6.45 14.41
CA ALA A 109 -15.42 -7.46 14.15
C ALA A 109 -16.77 -7.00 14.66
N GLY A 110 -17.79 -7.15 13.82
CA GLY A 110 -19.10 -6.59 14.09
C GLY A 110 -20.20 -7.37 13.39
N VAL A 111 -21.37 -7.36 14.02
CA VAL A 111 -22.60 -7.93 13.50
C VAL A 111 -23.60 -6.80 13.33
N ARG A 112 -24.15 -6.66 12.13
CA ARG A 112 -25.24 -5.72 11.84
C ARG A 112 -26.47 -6.48 11.40
N VAL A 113 -27.61 -6.05 11.94
CA VAL A 113 -28.94 -6.50 11.52
C VAL A 113 -29.62 -5.33 10.85
N GLN A 114 -30.12 -5.54 9.63
CA GLN A 114 -30.86 -4.53 8.87
C GLN A 114 -32.22 -5.10 8.48
N GLY A 115 -33.30 -4.45 8.91
CA GLY A 115 -34.65 -4.84 8.50
C GLY A 115 -34.86 -4.64 7.00
N THR A 116 -35.46 -5.61 6.33
CA THR A 116 -35.70 -5.59 4.87
C THR A 116 -37.19 -5.49 4.51
N GLY A 117 -38.10 -5.56 5.49
CA GLY A 117 -39.55 -5.51 5.30
C GLY A 117 -40.21 -6.85 5.61
N ASP A 118 -41.55 -6.90 5.67
CA ASP A 118 -42.34 -8.14 5.84
C ASP A 118 -42.01 -9.00 7.09
N GLY A 119 -41.44 -8.38 8.12
CA GLY A 119 -40.95 -9.09 9.31
C GLY A 119 -39.63 -9.83 9.09
N LEU A 120 -38.95 -9.58 7.98
CA LEU A 120 -37.64 -10.14 7.61
C LEU A 120 -36.51 -9.15 7.88
N ALA A 121 -35.31 -9.69 8.07
CA ALA A 121 -34.09 -8.92 8.28
C ALA A 121 -32.86 -9.63 7.72
N ASP A 122 -31.90 -8.85 7.24
CA ASP A 122 -30.58 -9.31 6.84
C ASP A 122 -29.62 -9.29 8.04
N LEU A 123 -28.86 -10.38 8.19
CA LEU A 123 -27.77 -10.48 9.15
C LEU A 123 -26.44 -10.44 8.41
N ARG A 124 -25.58 -9.47 8.73
CA ARG A 124 -24.23 -9.36 8.18
C ARG A 124 -23.19 -9.38 9.30
N ALA A 125 -22.36 -10.41 9.30
CA ALA A 125 -21.14 -10.45 10.10
C ALA A 125 -19.93 -10.03 9.24
N THR A 126 -19.03 -9.23 9.81
CA THR A 126 -17.81 -8.78 9.13
C THR A 126 -16.58 -9.03 9.98
N ASN A 127 -15.46 -9.33 9.32
CA ASN A 127 -14.14 -9.57 9.93
C ASN A 127 -14.10 -10.72 10.97
N LEU A 128 -14.96 -11.73 10.80
CA LEU A 128 -14.87 -12.99 11.54
C LEU A 128 -13.63 -13.80 11.11
N GLU A 129 -13.14 -14.68 11.99
CA GLU A 129 -12.21 -15.70 11.53
C GLU A 129 -12.93 -16.66 10.56
N ALA A 130 -12.20 -17.18 9.57
CA ALA A 130 -12.80 -18.08 8.59
C ALA A 130 -13.42 -19.33 9.25
N ALA A 131 -12.82 -19.82 10.34
CA ALA A 131 -13.35 -20.93 11.13
C ALA A 131 -14.61 -20.56 11.93
N ASP A 132 -14.79 -19.27 12.25
CA ASP A 132 -15.98 -18.76 12.95
C ASP A 132 -17.11 -18.38 11.97
N ALA A 133 -16.78 -18.25 10.68
CA ALA A 133 -17.71 -17.90 9.62
C ALA A 133 -18.39 -19.13 8.97
N SER A 134 -17.98 -20.35 9.33
CA SER A 134 -18.68 -21.57 8.93
C SER A 134 -19.92 -21.76 9.79
N TRP A 135 -21.09 -21.58 9.20
CA TRP A 135 -22.40 -21.96 9.74
C TRP A 135 -22.88 -23.27 9.12
#